data_AF-A0A0D8XD59-F1
#
_entry.id   AF-A0A0D8XD59-F1
#
_cell.length_a   1.000
_cell.length_b   1.000
_cell.length_c   1.000
_cell.angle_alpha   90.00
_cell.angle_beta   90.00
_cell.angle_gamma   90.00
#
_symmetry.space_group_name_H-M   'P 1'
#
loop_
_entity.id
_entity.type
_entity.pdbx_description
1 polymer ?
#
loop_
_entity_poly.entity_id
_entity_poly.type
_entity_poly.pdbx_seq_one_letter_code
_entity_poly.pdbx_strand_id
1 'polypeptide(L)'
;MNNLRSRVVLQADGQIRTGRDVMIAALLGADEFGMSTAPLIVLGCTMMRKCHLNTCPVGIATQDPILRAKFEGKPEHVVNFMFLVAEEVRYFLARLGLHTLDEAIGRTDLLYANPNPVNKKATLLEFGSILKNVHHMFPNVSTKGGSVKQVIELGELEQEILERLPLIFDGFGYHLTVPKKEITNLDRAFGARISYEVNSYIGFLRPPPGFTFSALLFKISKRYGEEGLIGTRSLKISLNGSAGQSFGAFLAKGVTLELEGDANDYVGKCLSGGTIIVYPPKKALYKSEENSIIGNVALYGATSGKLDALHFAFFFHTNKFDYI
;
A
#
# COMPACT_ATOMS: atom_id res chain seq x y z
N MET A 1 7.57 -19.32 20.08
CA MET A 1 7.21 -18.69 18.79
C MET A 1 5.72 -18.40 18.82
N ASN A 2 5.27 -17.22 18.42
CA ASN A 2 3.87 -16.77 18.58
C ASN A 2 2.90 -17.35 17.53
N ASN A 3 3.33 -18.31 16.71
CA ASN A 3 2.56 -18.90 15.61
C ASN A 3 1.95 -17.88 14.60
N LEU A 4 2.70 -16.81 14.31
CA LEU A 4 2.31 -15.74 13.38
C LEU A 4 3.11 -15.72 12.07
N ARG A 5 4.20 -16.49 11.96
CA ARG A 5 5.15 -16.44 10.83
C ARG A 5 4.49 -16.73 9.48
N SER A 6 3.50 -17.61 9.46
CA SER A 6 2.75 -17.99 8.25
C SER A 6 1.80 -16.91 7.72
N ARG A 7 1.49 -15.89 8.53
CA ARG A 7 0.55 -14.81 8.19
C ARG A 7 1.21 -13.58 7.56
N VAL A 8 2.53 -13.54 7.56
CA VAL A 8 3.34 -12.40 7.10
C VAL A 8 4.39 -12.88 6.11
N VAL A 9 4.73 -12.02 5.16
CA VAL A 9 5.90 -12.17 4.28
C VAL A 9 6.99 -11.26 4.85
N LEU A 10 8.18 -11.80 5.05
CA LEU A 10 9.33 -11.04 5.56
C LEU A 10 10.23 -10.63 4.40
N GLN A 11 10.31 -9.33 4.14
CA GLN A 11 11.24 -8.78 3.17
C GLN A 11 12.51 -8.31 3.88
N ALA A 12 13.68 -8.68 3.33
CA ALA A 12 14.98 -8.16 3.76
C ALA A 12 15.60 -7.27 2.68
N ASP A 13 16.22 -6.17 3.09
CA ASP A 13 17.04 -5.32 2.22
C ASP A 13 18.32 -4.88 2.93
N GLY A 14 19.09 -4.02 2.29
CA GLY A 14 20.32 -3.47 2.86
C GLY A 14 21.57 -4.16 2.33
N GLN A 15 22.22 -3.52 1.35
CA GLN A 15 23.46 -4.01 0.74
C GLN A 15 23.39 -5.42 0.11
N ILE A 16 22.20 -5.95 -0.14
CA ILE A 16 22.00 -7.14 -0.96
C ILE A 16 22.42 -6.79 -2.41
N ARG A 17 23.51 -7.40 -2.87
CA ARG A 17 24.12 -7.12 -4.18
C ARG A 17 24.37 -8.38 -5.00
N THR A 18 24.42 -9.54 -4.34
CA THR A 18 24.81 -10.83 -4.94
C THR A 18 23.77 -11.90 -4.61
N GLY A 19 23.80 -12.99 -5.37
CA GLY A 19 23.01 -14.18 -5.07
C GLY A 19 23.40 -14.83 -3.74
N ARG A 20 24.66 -14.67 -3.31
CA ARG A 20 25.08 -15.09 -1.96
C ARG A 20 24.36 -14.32 -0.87
N ASP A 21 24.22 -13.00 -1.02
CA ASP A 21 23.51 -12.16 -0.03
C ASP A 21 22.03 -12.57 0.07
N VAL A 22 21.40 -12.82 -1.09
CA VAL A 22 20.03 -13.36 -1.16
C VAL A 22 19.93 -14.69 -0.43
N MET A 23 20.85 -15.63 -0.68
CA MET A 23 20.85 -16.93 -0.02
C MET A 23 21.03 -16.83 1.49
N ILE A 24 21.94 -15.97 1.97
CA ILE A 24 22.11 -15.78 3.41
C ILE A 24 20.83 -15.20 4.02
N ALA A 25 20.23 -14.19 3.39
CA ALA A 25 18.96 -13.61 3.87
C ALA A 25 17.82 -14.66 3.87
N ALA A 26 17.73 -15.51 2.85
CA ALA A 26 16.76 -16.60 2.77
C ALA A 26 16.96 -17.60 3.92
N LEU A 27 18.18 -18.10 4.11
CA LEU A 27 18.52 -19.04 5.18
C LEU A 27 18.26 -18.47 6.57
N LEU A 28 18.37 -17.15 6.76
CA LEU A 28 18.00 -16.44 7.98
C LEU A 28 16.49 -16.19 8.13
N GLY A 29 15.69 -16.44 7.09
CA GLY A 29 14.23 -16.48 7.15
C GLY A 29 13.49 -15.43 6.32
N ALA A 30 14.16 -14.69 5.44
CA ALA A 30 13.50 -13.75 4.52
C ALA A 30 12.81 -14.48 3.37
N ASP A 31 11.60 -14.03 3.02
CA ASP A 31 10.82 -14.51 1.87
C ASP A 31 11.07 -13.65 0.60
N GLU A 32 11.35 -12.35 0.79
CA GLU A 32 11.56 -11.38 -0.29
C GLU A 32 12.84 -10.55 -0.09
N PHE A 33 13.41 -10.05 -1.18
CA PHE A 33 14.72 -9.39 -1.19
C PHE A 33 14.66 -8.05 -1.91
N GLY A 34 14.83 -6.97 -1.14
CA GLY A 34 14.91 -5.62 -1.67
C GLY A 34 16.33 -5.26 -2.10
N MET A 35 16.47 -4.75 -3.32
CA MET A 35 17.74 -4.22 -3.85
C MET A 35 17.52 -2.79 -4.34
N SER A 36 18.38 -1.87 -3.88
CA SER A 36 18.31 -0.45 -4.26
C SER A 36 19.64 0.05 -4.84
N THR A 37 20.71 0.04 -4.04
CA THR A 37 22.02 0.58 -4.48
C THR A 37 22.61 -0.20 -5.65
N ALA A 38 22.52 -1.54 -5.66
CA ALA A 38 23.11 -2.34 -6.73
C ALA A 38 22.42 -2.07 -8.10
N PRO A 39 21.06 -2.07 -8.19
CA PRO A 39 20.37 -1.62 -9.39
C PRO A 39 20.72 -0.19 -9.81
N LEU A 40 20.90 0.75 -8.87
CA LEU A 40 21.32 2.12 -9.20
C LEU A 40 22.74 2.17 -9.79
N ILE A 41 23.68 1.36 -9.31
CA ILE A 41 25.03 1.23 -9.86
C ILE A 41 24.98 0.66 -11.28
N VAL A 42 24.16 -0.37 -11.49
CA VAL A 42 23.94 -0.99 -12.80
C VAL A 42 23.34 0.01 -13.81
N LEU A 43 22.53 0.95 -13.33
CA LEU A 43 22.00 2.07 -14.13
C LEU A 43 23.00 3.21 -14.35
N GLY A 44 24.21 3.15 -13.79
CA GLY A 44 25.29 4.12 -14.01
C GLY A 44 25.71 4.93 -12.79
N CYS A 45 25.21 4.64 -11.58
CA CYS A 45 25.62 5.37 -10.38
C CYS A 45 27.12 5.16 -10.10
N THR A 46 27.86 6.27 -10.07
CA THR A 46 29.30 6.30 -9.80
C THR A 46 29.63 6.43 -8.31
N MET A 47 28.65 6.28 -7.43
CA MET A 47 28.81 6.34 -5.96
C MET A 47 29.46 7.64 -5.45
N MET A 48 29.16 8.77 -6.09
CA MET A 48 29.69 10.10 -5.71
C MET A 48 29.19 10.62 -4.35
N ARG A 49 28.07 10.09 -3.85
CA ARG A 49 27.44 10.45 -2.56
C ARG A 49 27.02 11.93 -2.43
N LYS A 50 26.64 12.55 -3.54
CA LYS A 50 26.10 13.93 -3.60
C LYS A 50 24.62 13.99 -4.01
N CYS A 51 23.88 12.91 -3.80
CA CYS A 51 22.47 12.79 -4.21
C CYS A 51 21.59 13.93 -3.65
N HIS A 52 21.86 14.37 -2.42
CA HIS A 52 21.13 15.45 -1.75
C HIS A 52 21.44 16.85 -2.31
N LEU A 53 22.47 17.00 -3.14
CA LEU A 53 22.89 18.31 -3.69
C LEU A 53 22.30 18.60 -5.07
N ASN A 54 21.40 17.74 -5.58
CA ASN A 54 20.81 17.87 -6.92
C ASN A 54 21.83 17.92 -8.08
N THR A 55 23.09 17.53 -7.85
CA THR A 55 24.23 17.66 -8.77
C THR A 55 24.76 16.31 -9.26
N CYS A 56 23.87 15.32 -9.40
CA CYS A 56 24.26 13.99 -9.88
C CYS A 56 24.86 14.09 -11.30
N PRO A 57 26.13 13.68 -11.50
CA PRO A 57 26.82 13.89 -12.78
C PRO A 57 26.32 12.98 -13.90
N VAL A 58 25.58 11.92 -13.55
CA VAL A 58 25.07 10.88 -14.44
C VAL A 58 23.53 10.85 -14.52
N GLY A 59 22.88 11.92 -14.07
CA GLY A 59 21.42 12.08 -14.25
C GLY A 59 20.51 11.16 -13.44
N ILE A 60 21.04 10.42 -12.44
CA ILE A 60 20.23 9.50 -11.62
C ILE A 60 19.44 10.23 -10.53
N ALA A 61 20.14 10.89 -9.60
CA ALA A 61 19.54 11.53 -8.42
C ALA A 61 19.61 13.06 -8.56
N THR A 62 18.90 13.60 -9.55
CA THR A 62 18.82 15.04 -9.82
C THR A 62 17.52 15.37 -10.57
N GLN A 63 16.94 16.54 -10.28
CA GLN A 63 15.80 17.13 -10.99
C GLN A 63 16.25 18.17 -12.04
N ASP A 64 17.54 18.52 -12.08
CA ASP A 64 18.10 19.44 -13.08
C ASP A 64 17.97 18.84 -14.50
N PRO A 65 17.28 19.52 -15.45
CA PRO A 65 17.07 18.98 -16.79
C PRO A 65 18.36 18.69 -17.58
N ILE A 66 19.41 19.52 -17.41
CA ILE A 66 20.70 19.36 -18.09
C ILE A 66 21.43 18.14 -17.55
N LEU A 67 21.38 17.92 -16.24
CA LEU A 67 22.00 16.74 -15.62
C LEU A 67 21.20 15.46 -15.87
N ARG A 68 19.86 15.53 -15.84
CA ARG A 68 18.97 14.40 -16.18
C ARG A 68 19.18 13.90 -17.61
N ALA A 69 19.45 14.80 -18.55
CA ALA A 69 19.77 14.44 -19.94
C ALA A 69 21.03 13.57 -20.07
N LYS A 70 21.89 13.49 -19.03
CA LYS A 70 23.07 12.63 -18.99
C LYS A 70 22.79 11.18 -18.55
N PHE A 71 21.53 10.85 -18.24
CA PHE A 71 21.16 9.49 -17.83
C PHE A 71 21.17 8.53 -19.02
N GLU A 72 22.08 7.56 -19.00
CA GLU A 72 22.23 6.54 -20.07
C GLU A 72 21.76 5.14 -19.64
N GLY A 73 21.28 4.99 -18.40
CA GLY A 73 20.83 3.70 -17.86
C GLY A 73 19.62 3.16 -18.61
N LYS A 74 19.63 1.85 -18.92
CA LYS A 74 18.54 1.19 -19.63
C LYS A 74 17.87 0.11 -18.77
N PRO A 75 16.56 -0.15 -18.93
CA PRO A 75 15.88 -1.22 -18.21
C PRO A 75 16.56 -2.59 -18.36
N GLU A 76 17.12 -2.89 -19.54
CA GLU A 76 17.83 -4.13 -19.84
C GLU A 76 19.04 -4.35 -18.92
N HIS A 77 19.71 -3.28 -18.49
CA HIS A 77 20.84 -3.40 -17.57
C HIS A 77 20.38 -4.00 -16.22
N VAL A 78 19.26 -3.51 -15.69
CA VAL A 78 18.68 -4.01 -14.43
C VAL A 78 18.14 -5.42 -14.61
N VAL A 79 17.46 -5.71 -15.72
CA VAL A 79 16.97 -7.07 -16.04
C VAL A 79 18.13 -8.06 -16.06
N ASN A 80 19.22 -7.74 -16.77
CA ASN A 80 20.41 -8.58 -16.84
C ASN A 80 21.05 -8.78 -15.46
N PHE A 81 21.17 -7.72 -14.66
CA PHE A 81 21.66 -7.83 -13.28
C PHE A 81 20.80 -8.77 -12.43
N MET A 82 19.47 -8.65 -12.50
CA MET A 82 18.56 -9.53 -11.76
C MET A 82 18.67 -10.99 -12.22
N PHE A 83 18.84 -11.23 -13.53
CA PHE A 83 19.12 -12.58 -14.04
C PHE A 83 20.43 -13.12 -13.47
N LEU A 84 21.52 -12.35 -13.49
CA LEU A 84 22.81 -12.78 -12.94
C LEU A 84 22.72 -13.13 -11.45
N VAL A 85 22.02 -12.32 -10.66
CA VAL A 85 21.76 -12.62 -9.24
C VAL A 85 20.96 -13.91 -9.10
N ALA A 86 19.91 -14.09 -9.90
CA ALA A 86 19.08 -15.30 -9.87
C ALA A 86 19.85 -16.55 -10.31
N GLU A 87 20.73 -16.47 -11.32
CA GLU A 87 21.65 -17.53 -11.70
C GLU A 87 22.54 -17.95 -10.52
N GLU A 88 23.13 -16.97 -9.82
CA GLU A 88 23.98 -17.23 -8.66
C GLU A 88 23.20 -17.85 -7.49
N VAL A 89 21.95 -17.41 -7.25
CA VAL A 89 21.06 -18.05 -6.28
C VAL A 89 20.84 -19.53 -6.63
N ARG A 90 20.51 -19.84 -7.89
CA ARG A 90 20.30 -21.24 -8.32
C ARG A 90 21.56 -22.08 -8.21
N TYR A 91 22.73 -21.49 -8.47
CA TYR A 91 24.01 -22.14 -8.22
C TYR A 91 24.17 -22.54 -6.74
N PHE A 92 23.86 -21.64 -5.79
CA PHE A 92 23.93 -21.96 -4.37
C PHE A 92 22.87 -22.97 -3.93
N LEU A 93 21.63 -22.87 -4.43
CA LEU A 93 20.58 -23.86 -4.16
C LEU A 93 21.04 -25.27 -4.57
N ALA A 94 21.57 -25.41 -5.79
CA ALA A 94 22.10 -26.68 -6.28
C ALA A 94 23.24 -27.22 -5.41
N ARG A 95 24.14 -26.35 -4.95
CA ARG A 95 25.26 -26.75 -4.05
C ARG A 95 24.80 -27.17 -2.65
N LEU A 96 23.68 -26.64 -2.18
CA LEU A 96 23.08 -27.01 -0.90
C LEU A 96 22.10 -28.19 -1.02
N GLY A 97 21.87 -28.72 -2.23
CA GLY A 97 20.93 -29.80 -2.49
C GLY A 97 19.47 -29.38 -2.37
N LEU A 98 19.17 -28.10 -2.62
CA LEU A 98 17.82 -27.53 -2.57
C LEU A 98 17.32 -27.25 -4.00
N HIS A 99 16.04 -27.50 -4.25
CA HIS A 99 15.43 -27.31 -5.56
C HIS A 99 14.76 -25.94 -5.71
N THR A 100 14.29 -25.38 -4.60
CA THR A 100 13.54 -24.12 -4.57
C THR A 100 14.06 -23.20 -3.48
N LEU A 101 13.86 -21.89 -3.66
CA LEU A 101 14.23 -20.92 -2.62
C LEU A 101 13.40 -21.12 -1.35
N ASP A 102 12.13 -21.52 -1.50
CA ASP A 102 11.23 -21.85 -0.39
C ASP A 102 11.82 -22.91 0.56
N GLU A 103 12.52 -23.91 0.04
CA GLU A 103 13.19 -24.94 0.84
C GLU A 103 14.38 -24.40 1.66
N ALA A 104 14.97 -23.28 1.23
CA ALA A 104 16.06 -22.61 1.94
C ALA A 104 15.55 -21.74 3.09
N ILE A 105 14.32 -21.22 3.01
CA ILE A 105 13.85 -20.17 3.93
C ILE A 105 13.87 -20.66 5.39
N GLY A 106 14.70 -20.00 6.21
CA GLY A 106 14.84 -20.28 7.65
C GLY A 106 15.72 -21.50 7.99
N ARG A 107 16.39 -22.11 7.02
CA ARG A 107 17.34 -23.22 7.22
C ARG A 107 18.69 -22.74 7.76
N THR A 108 18.68 -22.16 8.96
CA THR A 108 19.91 -21.67 9.60
C THR A 108 20.91 -22.78 9.92
N ASP A 109 20.50 -24.05 9.91
CA ASP A 109 21.40 -25.21 10.00
C ASP A 109 22.39 -25.32 8.84
N LEU A 110 22.10 -24.68 7.70
CA LEU A 110 23.00 -24.61 6.55
C LEU A 110 24.00 -23.43 6.65
N LEU A 111 23.92 -22.64 7.72
CA LEU A 111 24.83 -21.52 8.00
C LEU A 111 25.73 -21.85 9.20
N TYR A 112 26.99 -21.47 9.08
CA TYR A 112 27.95 -21.54 10.18
C TYR A 112 28.92 -20.36 10.11
N ALA A 113 29.45 -19.97 11.27
CA ALA A 113 30.50 -18.97 11.34
C ALA A 113 31.77 -19.51 10.68
N ASN A 114 32.45 -18.70 9.87
CA ASN A 114 33.70 -19.12 9.23
C ASN A 114 34.72 -19.54 10.31
N PRO A 115 35.22 -20.79 10.29
CA PRO A 115 36.17 -21.28 11.30
C PRO A 115 37.52 -20.55 11.25
N ASN A 116 37.81 -19.83 10.15
CA ASN A 116 39.04 -19.08 9.94
C ASN A 116 38.75 -17.56 9.99
N PRO A 117 38.77 -16.92 11.17
CA PRO A 117 38.47 -15.51 11.32
C PRO A 117 39.53 -14.63 10.66
N VAL A 118 39.08 -13.60 9.94
CA VAL A 118 39.96 -12.71 9.15
C VAL A 118 40.89 -11.84 10.00
N ASN A 119 40.56 -11.63 11.28
CA ASN A 119 41.41 -10.90 12.23
C ASN A 119 40.99 -11.22 13.67
N LYS A 120 41.80 -10.75 14.63
CA LYS A 120 41.57 -10.93 16.08
C LYS A 120 40.26 -10.30 16.58
N LYS A 121 39.71 -9.27 15.93
CA LYS A 121 38.42 -8.69 16.35
C LYS A 121 37.25 -9.60 15.96
N ALA A 122 37.35 -10.27 14.80
CA ALA A 122 36.32 -11.20 14.34
C ALA A 122 36.16 -12.41 15.28
N THR A 123 37.21 -12.79 16.02
CA THR A 123 37.12 -13.87 17.04
C THR A 123 36.24 -13.50 18.24
N LEU A 124 35.87 -12.23 18.39
CA LEU A 124 35.03 -11.74 19.49
C LEU A 124 33.54 -11.76 19.15
N LEU A 125 33.17 -12.16 17.92
CA LEU A 125 31.79 -12.17 17.47
C LEU A 125 31.14 -13.52 17.78
N GLU A 126 29.98 -13.45 18.44
CA GLU A 126 29.16 -14.62 18.77
C GLU A 126 27.90 -14.67 17.88
N PHE A 127 27.80 -15.71 17.05
CA PHE A 127 26.71 -15.87 16.10
C PHE A 127 25.59 -16.81 16.59
N GLY A 128 25.70 -17.34 17.81
CA GLY A 128 24.74 -18.33 18.33
C GLY A 128 23.29 -17.85 18.31
N SER A 129 23.04 -16.56 18.56
CA SER A 129 21.69 -15.99 18.54
C SER A 129 21.07 -15.89 17.14
N ILE A 130 21.88 -15.59 16.11
CA ILE A 130 21.38 -15.45 14.74
C ILE A 130 21.26 -16.79 14.01
N LEU A 131 22.02 -17.80 14.45
CA LEU A 131 22.03 -19.13 13.86
C LEU A 131 21.04 -20.11 14.51
N LYS A 132 20.20 -19.66 15.46
CA LYS A 132 19.23 -20.54 16.13
C LYS A 132 18.27 -21.16 15.13
N ASN A 133 18.28 -22.49 15.07
CA ASN A 133 17.40 -23.23 14.18
C ASN A 133 15.98 -23.30 14.74
N VAL A 134 15.05 -22.71 14.00
CA VAL A 134 13.63 -22.66 14.37
C VAL A 134 12.97 -24.04 14.34
N HIS A 135 13.35 -24.91 13.40
CA HIS A 135 12.77 -26.25 13.27
C HIS A 135 13.17 -27.17 14.44
N HIS A 136 14.33 -26.94 15.06
CA HIS A 136 14.69 -27.64 16.30
C HIS A 136 13.83 -27.19 17.48
N MET A 137 13.51 -25.91 17.56
CA MET A 137 12.73 -25.34 18.66
C MET A 137 11.22 -25.51 18.48
N PHE A 138 10.74 -25.52 17.24
CA PHE A 138 9.32 -25.53 16.85
C PHE A 138 9.12 -26.41 15.60
N PRO A 139 9.26 -27.75 15.71
CA PRO A 139 9.27 -28.65 14.56
C PRO A 139 7.97 -28.65 13.75
N ASN A 140 6.84 -28.34 14.39
CA ASN A 140 5.52 -28.38 13.78
C ASN A 140 5.04 -27.01 13.25
N VAL A 141 5.90 -26.00 13.21
CA VAL A 141 5.53 -24.65 12.76
C VAL A 141 6.11 -24.37 11.39
N SER A 142 5.27 -23.91 10.46
CA SER A 142 5.70 -23.49 9.13
C SER A 142 6.54 -22.21 9.20
N THR A 143 7.68 -22.22 8.52
CA THR A 143 8.54 -21.05 8.30
C THR A 143 8.16 -20.27 7.05
N LYS A 144 7.27 -20.81 6.21
CA LYS A 144 6.85 -20.21 4.94
C LYS A 144 5.91 -19.03 5.15
N GLY A 145 6.36 -17.84 4.74
CA GLY A 145 5.58 -16.62 4.81
C GLY A 145 4.36 -16.62 3.90
N GLY A 146 3.33 -15.88 4.30
CA GLY A 146 2.11 -15.67 3.52
C GLY A 146 1.29 -16.93 3.19
N SER A 147 1.59 -18.07 3.82
CA SER A 147 0.87 -19.33 3.61
C SER A 147 -0.56 -19.29 4.15
N VAL A 148 -0.83 -18.42 5.14
CA VAL A 148 -2.19 -18.12 5.62
C VAL A 148 -2.62 -16.77 5.06
N LYS A 149 -3.62 -16.79 4.17
CA LYS A 149 -4.23 -15.57 3.65
C LYS A 149 -4.95 -14.81 4.76
N GLN A 150 -4.78 -13.49 4.78
CA GLN A 150 -5.58 -12.61 5.61
C GLN A 150 -6.87 -12.28 4.86
N VAL A 151 -8.01 -12.52 5.51
CA VAL A 151 -9.34 -12.18 4.98
C VAL A 151 -9.80 -10.93 5.70
N ILE A 152 -10.21 -9.93 4.94
CA ILE A 152 -10.84 -8.71 5.48
C ILE A 152 -12.34 -8.91 5.29
N GLU A 153 -13.06 -9.04 6.39
CA GLU A 153 -14.52 -9.11 6.38
C GLU A 153 -15.10 -7.71 6.11
N LEU A 154 -16.15 -7.66 5.29
CA LEU A 154 -16.89 -6.45 5.02
C LEU A 154 -18.10 -6.37 5.96
N GLY A 155 -18.43 -5.18 6.43
CA GLY A 155 -19.67 -4.96 7.17
C GLY A 155 -20.88 -5.16 6.26
N GLU A 156 -22.01 -5.61 6.83
CA GLU A 156 -23.25 -5.87 6.10
C GLU A 156 -23.72 -4.64 5.29
N LEU A 157 -23.61 -3.44 5.88
CA LEU A 157 -23.98 -2.18 5.22
C LEU A 157 -23.09 -1.87 4.01
N GLU A 158 -21.78 -2.06 4.12
CA GLU A 158 -20.88 -1.88 2.98
C GLU A 158 -21.21 -2.89 1.87
N GLN A 159 -21.47 -4.14 2.23
CA GLN A 159 -21.86 -5.18 1.27
C GLN A 159 -23.16 -4.82 0.53
N GLU A 160 -24.21 -4.39 1.24
CA GLU A 160 -25.48 -3.94 0.63
C GLU A 160 -25.25 -2.80 -0.38
N ILE A 161 -24.38 -1.85 -0.05
CA ILE A 161 -24.07 -0.72 -0.94
C ILE A 161 -23.30 -1.18 -2.17
N LEU A 162 -22.32 -2.08 -2.00
CA LEU A 162 -21.52 -2.61 -3.09
C LEU A 162 -22.36 -3.43 -4.08
N GLU A 163 -23.32 -4.21 -3.60
CA GLU A 163 -24.25 -4.98 -4.46
C GLU A 163 -25.13 -4.07 -5.33
N ARG A 164 -25.42 -2.85 -4.86
CA ARG A 164 -26.21 -1.84 -5.59
C ARG A 164 -25.37 -0.94 -6.48
N LEU A 165 -24.04 -0.94 -6.31
CA LEU A 165 -23.13 -0.07 -7.03
C LEU A 165 -23.21 -0.21 -8.57
N PRO A 166 -23.37 -1.41 -9.16
CA PRO A 166 -23.55 -1.57 -10.61
C PRO A 166 -24.68 -0.74 -11.21
N LEU A 167 -25.75 -0.45 -10.43
CA LEU A 167 -26.89 0.34 -10.89
C LEU A 167 -26.51 1.77 -11.29
N ILE A 168 -25.40 2.32 -10.77
CA ILE A 168 -24.87 3.64 -11.15
C ILE A 168 -24.29 3.62 -12.57
N PHE A 169 -23.86 2.45 -13.02
CA PHE A 169 -23.15 2.24 -14.26
C PHE A 169 -24.05 1.71 -15.39
N ASP A 170 -25.16 1.06 -15.04
CA ASP A 170 -26.17 0.58 -15.99
C ASP A 170 -27.08 1.71 -16.51
N GLY A 171 -27.50 1.59 -17.78
CA GLY A 171 -27.98 2.66 -18.67
C GLY A 171 -29.19 3.52 -18.25
N PHE A 172 -29.74 3.35 -17.05
CA PHE A 172 -30.82 4.18 -16.50
C PHE A 172 -30.48 4.91 -15.18
N GLY A 173 -29.35 4.65 -14.51
CA GLY A 173 -29.09 5.14 -13.14
C GLY A 173 -28.03 6.23 -13.03
N TYR A 174 -28.42 7.51 -13.10
CA TYR A 174 -27.47 8.62 -12.96
C TYR A 174 -27.20 9.04 -11.51
N HIS A 175 -27.99 8.58 -10.53
CA HIS A 175 -27.77 8.91 -9.12
C HIS A 175 -28.26 7.79 -8.21
N LEU A 176 -27.38 7.24 -7.38
CA LEU A 176 -27.75 6.28 -6.34
C LEU A 176 -27.80 7.01 -4.99
N THR A 177 -29.00 7.07 -4.40
CA THR A 177 -29.16 7.52 -3.01
C THR A 177 -29.48 6.31 -2.15
N VAL A 178 -28.60 6.04 -1.19
CA VAL A 178 -28.84 5.06 -0.14
C VAL A 178 -29.57 5.79 0.99
N PRO A 179 -30.78 5.33 1.37
CA PRO A 179 -31.54 5.97 2.44
C PRO A 179 -30.77 5.90 3.76
N LYS A 180 -31.21 6.68 4.73
CA LYS A 180 -30.55 6.80 6.04
C LYS A 180 -30.39 5.43 6.72
N LYS A 181 -29.14 5.02 6.96
CA LYS A 181 -28.75 3.75 7.60
C LYS A 181 -27.99 4.01 8.89
N GLU A 182 -28.08 3.09 9.85
CA GLU A 182 -27.31 3.21 11.08
C GLU A 182 -25.83 2.89 10.85
N ILE A 183 -24.96 3.64 11.52
CA ILE A 183 -23.53 3.39 11.59
C ILE A 183 -23.07 3.46 13.05
N THR A 184 -22.11 2.62 13.39
CA THR A 184 -21.55 2.50 14.74
C THR A 184 -20.03 2.73 14.72
N ASN A 185 -19.46 2.95 15.90
CA ASN A 185 -18.03 3.21 16.03
C ASN A 185 -17.15 1.99 15.64
N LEU A 186 -17.78 0.82 15.45
CA LEU A 186 -17.15 -0.41 14.96
C LEU A 186 -16.96 -0.40 13.44
N ASP A 187 -17.77 0.40 12.72
CA ASP A 187 -17.72 0.56 11.26
C ASP A 187 -16.56 1.49 10.86
N ARG A 188 -15.36 0.92 10.87
CA ARG A 188 -14.10 1.61 10.56
C ARG A 188 -13.84 1.64 9.07
N ALA A 189 -13.18 2.70 8.61
CA ALA A 189 -12.82 2.94 7.21
C ALA A 189 -14.01 2.90 6.24
N PHE A 190 -15.23 3.12 6.75
CA PHE A 190 -16.44 3.10 5.93
C PHE A 190 -16.32 4.08 4.76
N GLY A 191 -16.56 3.57 3.55
CA GLY A 191 -16.44 4.35 2.32
C GLY A 191 -15.12 4.14 1.57
N ALA A 192 -14.06 3.62 2.20
CA ALA A 192 -12.80 3.35 1.53
C ALA A 192 -12.94 2.24 0.47
N ARG A 193 -13.65 1.14 0.82
CA ARG A 193 -13.93 0.06 -0.12
C ARG A 193 -14.91 0.49 -1.21
N ILE A 194 -15.93 1.25 -0.85
CA ILE A 194 -16.90 1.81 -1.80
C ILE A 194 -16.16 2.70 -2.82
N SER A 195 -15.26 3.56 -2.36
CA SER A 195 -14.41 4.40 -3.21
C SER A 195 -13.55 3.56 -4.15
N TYR A 196 -12.93 2.50 -3.64
CA TYR A 196 -12.16 1.56 -4.44
C TYR A 196 -13.01 0.91 -5.54
N GLU A 197 -14.20 0.41 -5.22
CA GLU A 197 -15.07 -0.23 -6.21
C GLU A 197 -15.60 0.79 -7.23
N VAL A 198 -15.98 2.01 -6.82
CA VAL A 198 -16.38 3.09 -7.74
C VAL A 198 -15.31 3.36 -8.80
N ASN A 199 -14.06 3.52 -8.39
CA ASN A 199 -12.94 3.74 -9.31
C ASN A 199 -12.67 2.50 -10.17
N SER A 200 -12.94 1.30 -9.64
CA SER A 200 -12.74 0.04 -10.35
C SER A 200 -13.75 -0.18 -11.49
N TYR A 201 -15.03 0.06 -11.23
CA TYR A 201 -16.11 -0.12 -12.23
C TYR A 201 -15.98 0.81 -13.44
N ILE A 202 -15.53 2.05 -13.23
CA ILE A 202 -15.27 3.00 -14.33
C ILE A 202 -14.26 2.41 -15.31
N GLY A 203 -13.34 1.60 -14.80
CA GLY A 203 -12.38 0.95 -15.65
C GLY A 203 -12.90 -0.11 -16.57
N PHE A 204 -13.96 -0.78 -16.15
CA PHE A 204 -14.56 -1.83 -16.94
C PHE A 204 -15.25 -1.28 -18.21
N LEU A 205 -15.74 -0.04 -18.18
CA LEU A 205 -16.57 0.55 -19.25
C LEU A 205 -15.78 1.22 -20.40
N ARG A 206 -14.46 1.41 -20.30
CA ARG A 206 -13.65 2.04 -21.36
C ARG A 206 -12.34 1.29 -21.65
N PRO A 207 -12.38 0.03 -22.12
CA PRO A 207 -11.15 -0.71 -22.39
C PRO A 207 -10.23 0.06 -23.34
N PRO A 208 -8.91 0.10 -23.11
CA PRO A 208 -7.97 0.73 -24.04
C PRO A 208 -8.07 0.05 -25.43
N PRO A 209 -7.81 0.79 -26.53
CA PRO A 209 -7.79 0.21 -27.86
C PRO A 209 -6.84 -0.99 -27.91
N GLY A 210 -7.35 -2.15 -28.33
CA GLY A 210 -6.56 -3.39 -28.49
C GLY A 210 -6.71 -4.46 -27.40
N PHE A 211 -7.58 -4.31 -26.41
CA PHE A 211 -7.84 -5.35 -25.39
C PHE A 211 -9.26 -5.93 -25.50
N THR A 212 -9.39 -7.27 -25.62
CA THR A 212 -10.68 -7.98 -25.70
C THR A 212 -11.25 -8.35 -24.33
N PHE A 213 -12.59 -8.46 -24.26
CA PHE A 213 -13.42 -8.69 -23.07
C PHE A 213 -13.00 -9.88 -22.19
N SER A 214 -12.26 -10.88 -22.70
CA SER A 214 -11.85 -12.06 -21.93
C SER A 214 -10.63 -11.83 -21.03
N ALA A 215 -9.84 -10.77 -21.26
CA ALA A 215 -8.68 -10.43 -20.42
C ALA A 215 -9.05 -9.52 -19.23
N LEU A 216 -10.33 -9.16 -19.11
CA LEU A 216 -10.84 -8.09 -18.23
C LEU A 216 -11.16 -8.54 -16.80
N LEU A 217 -11.48 -9.82 -16.59
CA LEU A 217 -12.11 -10.32 -15.37
C LEU A 217 -11.19 -10.42 -14.13
N PHE A 218 -9.93 -9.99 -14.20
CA PHE A 218 -9.02 -10.00 -13.04
C PHE A 218 -8.11 -8.76 -12.90
N LYS A 219 -8.15 -7.80 -13.83
CA LYS A 219 -7.13 -6.73 -13.90
C LYS A 219 -7.65 -5.30 -14.06
N ILE A 220 -8.95 -5.08 -14.09
CA ILE A 220 -9.53 -3.77 -14.40
C ILE A 220 -10.13 -3.11 -13.15
N SER A 221 -9.25 -2.83 -12.20
CA SER A 221 -9.52 -1.90 -11.11
C SER A 221 -8.47 -0.79 -11.04
N LYS A 222 -7.26 -1.05 -11.53
CA LYS A 222 -6.07 -0.23 -11.24
C LYS A 222 -5.83 0.96 -12.19
N ARG A 223 -6.62 1.16 -13.26
CA ARG A 223 -6.16 1.99 -14.39
C ARG A 223 -7.03 3.17 -14.81
N TYR A 224 -8.11 3.45 -14.09
CA TYR A 224 -9.00 4.56 -14.40
C TYR A 224 -9.01 5.45 -13.17
N GLY A 225 -8.35 6.59 -13.32
CA GLY A 225 -7.71 7.37 -12.25
C GLY A 225 -8.67 8.16 -11.37
N GLU A 226 -8.13 9.22 -10.76
CA GLU A 226 -8.77 10.14 -9.78
C GLU A 226 -10.05 10.86 -10.27
N GLU A 227 -10.58 10.50 -11.44
CA GLU A 227 -11.76 11.14 -12.02
C GLU A 227 -13.05 10.82 -11.24
N GLY A 228 -13.10 9.69 -10.54
CA GLY A 228 -14.30 9.21 -9.83
C GLY A 228 -15.52 9.14 -10.75
N LEU A 229 -16.73 9.24 -10.21
CA LEU A 229 -17.94 9.19 -11.02
C LEU A 229 -17.98 10.34 -12.05
N ILE A 230 -18.01 9.98 -13.34
CA ILE A 230 -17.95 10.91 -14.47
C ILE A 230 -19.36 11.41 -14.86
N GLY A 231 -19.44 12.69 -15.25
CA GLY A 231 -20.65 13.33 -15.75
C GLY A 231 -21.56 13.77 -14.60
N THR A 232 -22.86 13.48 -14.70
CA THR A 232 -23.83 13.73 -13.64
C THR A 232 -23.86 12.64 -12.58
N ARG A 233 -23.07 11.56 -12.72
CA ARG A 233 -23.16 10.40 -11.81
C ARG A 233 -22.83 10.77 -10.37
N SER A 234 -23.67 10.33 -9.41
CA SER A 234 -23.33 10.44 -8.00
C SER A 234 -23.83 9.26 -7.15
N LEU A 235 -23.11 9.01 -6.07
CA LEU A 235 -23.50 8.11 -4.99
C LEU A 235 -23.65 8.93 -3.72
N LYS A 236 -24.85 9.01 -3.15
CA LYS A 236 -25.09 9.64 -1.86
C LYS A 236 -25.50 8.59 -0.84
N ILE A 237 -24.77 8.52 0.27
CA ILE A 237 -25.04 7.60 1.38
C ILE A 237 -25.34 8.44 2.61
N SER A 238 -26.58 8.35 3.10
CA SER A 238 -26.99 9.01 4.34
C SER A 238 -26.91 8.03 5.51
N LEU A 239 -26.37 8.49 6.63
CA LEU A 239 -26.07 7.70 7.82
C LEU A 239 -26.53 8.40 9.10
N ASN A 240 -26.80 7.64 10.15
CA ASN A 240 -26.92 8.13 11.52
C ASN A 240 -26.17 7.27 12.53
N GLY A 241 -25.62 7.94 13.53
CA GLY A 241 -24.92 7.30 14.64
C GLY A 241 -23.53 7.88 14.82
N SER A 242 -22.61 7.07 15.31
CA SER A 242 -21.22 7.48 15.55
C SER A 242 -20.33 6.68 14.62
N ALA A 243 -19.66 7.30 13.66
CA ALA A 243 -18.81 6.59 12.71
C ALA A 243 -17.45 6.23 13.33
N GLY A 244 -16.94 5.04 12.99
CA GLY A 244 -15.61 4.59 13.40
C GLY A 244 -14.47 5.40 12.77
N GLN A 245 -13.24 5.04 13.14
CA GLN A 245 -12.04 5.69 12.63
C GLN A 245 -11.93 5.59 11.10
N SER A 246 -11.32 6.60 10.47
CA SER A 246 -11.10 6.68 9.01
C SER A 246 -12.39 6.75 8.18
N PHE A 247 -13.46 7.29 8.74
CA PHE A 247 -14.71 7.52 8.00
C PHE A 247 -14.47 8.35 6.73
N GLY A 248 -14.86 7.82 5.57
CA GLY A 248 -14.63 8.46 4.27
C GLY A 248 -13.17 8.55 3.84
N ALA A 249 -12.30 7.64 4.33
CA ALA A 249 -10.93 7.60 3.86
C ALA A 249 -10.86 7.30 2.34
N PHE A 250 -9.99 8.00 1.62
CA PHE A 250 -9.80 7.87 0.17
C PHE A 250 -11.06 8.09 -0.67
N LEU A 251 -12.08 8.80 -0.15
CA LEU A 251 -13.38 8.89 -0.81
C LEU A 251 -13.26 9.55 -2.20
N ALA A 252 -13.73 8.82 -3.22
CA ALA A 252 -13.63 9.21 -4.63
C ALA A 252 -14.63 10.30 -5.00
N LYS A 253 -14.28 11.06 -6.03
CA LYS A 253 -15.16 12.06 -6.65
C LYS A 253 -16.52 11.49 -7.04
N GLY A 254 -17.56 12.27 -6.73
CA GLY A 254 -18.97 11.92 -6.96
C GLY A 254 -19.59 11.02 -5.88
N VAL A 255 -18.81 10.58 -4.89
CA VAL A 255 -19.34 9.91 -3.69
C VAL A 255 -19.52 10.93 -2.57
N THR A 256 -20.71 10.95 -1.99
CA THR A 256 -21.10 11.79 -0.86
C THR A 256 -21.48 10.92 0.33
N LEU A 257 -20.77 11.06 1.44
CA LEU A 257 -21.15 10.50 2.73
C LEU A 257 -21.76 11.60 3.58
N GLU A 258 -23.00 11.39 4.04
CA GLU A 258 -23.71 12.31 4.91
C GLU A 258 -24.00 11.61 6.23
N LEU A 259 -23.54 12.17 7.35
CA LEU A 259 -23.66 11.59 8.68
C LEU A 259 -24.38 12.55 9.63
N GLU A 260 -25.57 12.15 10.08
CA GLU A 260 -26.26 12.77 11.21
C GLU A 260 -25.78 12.10 12.52
N GLY A 261 -24.85 12.74 13.22
CA GLY A 261 -24.20 12.23 14.42
C GLY A 261 -22.79 12.76 14.58
N ASP A 262 -21.85 11.87 14.90
CA ASP A 262 -20.43 12.19 15.15
C ASP A 262 -19.50 11.16 14.49
N ALA A 263 -18.21 11.48 14.36
CA ALA A 263 -17.22 10.55 13.85
C ALA A 263 -15.92 10.58 14.66
N ASN A 264 -15.22 9.45 14.71
CA ASN A 264 -13.93 9.32 15.37
C ASN A 264 -12.78 9.92 14.52
N ASP A 265 -11.52 9.61 14.88
CA ASP A 265 -10.34 10.15 14.20
C ASP A 265 -10.26 9.81 12.69
N TYR A 266 -9.47 10.60 11.95
CA TYR A 266 -9.11 10.39 10.54
C TYR A 266 -10.25 10.54 9.53
N VAL A 267 -11.28 11.33 9.85
CA VAL A 267 -12.35 11.66 8.89
C VAL A 267 -11.74 12.23 7.61
N GLY A 268 -12.07 11.64 6.47
CA GLY A 268 -11.55 12.07 5.17
C GLY A 268 -10.03 11.91 5.01
N LYS A 269 -9.38 10.98 5.73
CA LYS A 269 -7.97 10.65 5.50
C LYS A 269 -7.74 10.36 4.02
N CYS A 270 -6.76 11.03 3.43
CA CYS A 270 -6.42 10.93 2.01
C CYS A 270 -7.63 11.17 1.08
N LEU A 271 -8.52 12.11 1.43
CA LEU A 271 -9.67 12.47 0.61
C LEU A 271 -9.25 12.76 -0.84
N SER A 272 -9.97 12.16 -1.79
CA SER A 272 -9.61 12.13 -3.21
C SER A 272 -10.83 12.49 -4.09
N GLY A 273 -11.46 13.61 -3.76
CA GLY A 273 -12.52 14.23 -4.56
C GLY A 273 -13.95 14.01 -4.04
N GLY A 274 -14.15 13.10 -3.10
CA GLY A 274 -15.44 12.85 -2.46
C GLY A 274 -15.92 14.00 -1.57
N THR A 275 -17.18 13.92 -1.14
CA THR A 275 -17.79 14.87 -0.21
C THR A 275 -18.19 14.16 1.07
N ILE A 276 -17.77 14.69 2.22
CA ILE A 276 -18.14 14.19 3.54
C ILE A 276 -18.89 15.30 4.26
N ILE A 277 -20.05 15.00 4.80
CA ILE A 277 -20.88 15.92 5.57
C ILE A 277 -21.14 15.27 6.93
N VAL A 278 -20.82 15.96 8.01
CA VAL A 278 -21.08 15.49 9.39
C VAL A 278 -21.80 16.59 10.15
N TYR A 279 -22.95 16.29 10.75
CA TYR A 279 -23.75 17.27 11.50
C TYR A 279 -24.46 16.63 12.68
N PRO A 280 -24.74 17.40 13.76
CA PRO A 280 -25.34 16.85 14.97
C PRO A 280 -26.75 16.33 14.70
N PRO A 281 -27.27 15.40 15.52
CA PRO A 281 -28.66 14.97 15.43
C PRO A 281 -29.63 16.14 15.48
N LYS A 282 -30.71 16.10 14.70
CA LYS A 282 -31.72 17.19 14.64
C LYS A 282 -32.37 17.50 16.00
N LYS A 283 -32.33 16.54 16.92
CA LYS A 283 -32.86 16.66 18.29
C LYS A 283 -31.80 17.02 19.33
N ALA A 284 -30.59 17.38 18.91
CA ALA A 284 -29.53 17.82 19.81
C ALA A 284 -29.98 19.06 20.59
N LEU A 285 -29.85 19.01 21.93
CA LEU A 285 -30.20 20.11 22.83
C LEU A 285 -28.99 21.02 23.14
N TYR A 286 -27.79 20.62 22.72
CA TYR A 286 -26.55 21.36 22.92
C TYR A 286 -26.28 22.28 21.72
N LYS A 287 -25.58 23.38 21.99
CA LYS A 287 -25.02 24.23 20.93
C LYS A 287 -23.88 23.48 20.27
N SER A 288 -24.03 23.24 18.98
CA SER A 288 -23.13 22.37 18.28
C SER A 288 -21.74 23.01 18.06
N GLU A 289 -21.63 24.35 18.12
CA GLU A 289 -20.35 25.09 18.05
C GLU A 289 -19.48 24.97 19.30
N GLU A 290 -20.07 24.55 20.42
CA GLU A 290 -19.38 24.35 21.70
C GLU A 290 -18.97 22.88 21.90
N ASN A 291 -19.19 22.00 20.91
CA ASN A 291 -18.99 20.56 21.03
C ASN A 291 -18.21 19.97 19.84
N SER A 292 -17.37 18.97 20.10
CA SER A 292 -16.65 18.24 19.06
C SER A 292 -17.56 17.27 18.32
N ILE A 293 -17.43 17.23 16.99
CA ILE A 293 -18.23 16.35 16.11
C ILE A 293 -17.40 15.37 15.29
N ILE A 294 -16.10 15.65 15.12
CA ILE A 294 -15.13 14.77 14.48
C ILE A 294 -13.87 14.65 15.35
N GLY A 295 -13.18 13.51 15.25
CA GLY A 295 -11.91 13.27 15.94
C GLY A 295 -10.70 13.95 15.30
N ASN A 296 -9.51 13.53 15.72
CA ASN A 296 -8.24 14.12 15.33
C ASN A 296 -7.81 13.75 13.91
N VAL A 297 -6.87 14.53 13.37
CA VAL A 297 -6.13 14.20 12.13
C VAL A 297 -7.05 13.99 10.92
N ALA A 298 -8.16 14.76 10.90
CA ALA A 298 -9.04 14.84 9.73
C ALA A 298 -8.25 15.33 8.50
N LEU A 299 -8.64 14.84 7.32
CA LEU A 299 -8.05 15.21 6.03
C LEU A 299 -6.54 14.95 5.88
N TYR A 300 -5.95 14.07 6.70
CA TYR A 300 -4.53 13.75 6.60
C TYR A 300 -4.16 13.22 5.21
N GLY A 301 -3.33 13.96 4.49
CA GLY A 301 -2.89 13.63 3.14
C GLY A 301 -3.98 13.76 2.06
N ALA A 302 -5.06 14.51 2.32
CA ALA A 302 -6.07 14.80 1.31
C ALA A 302 -5.48 15.53 0.10
N THR A 303 -5.91 15.17 -1.11
CA THR A 303 -5.47 15.80 -2.37
C THR A 303 -6.58 16.62 -3.02
N SER A 304 -7.84 16.24 -2.82
CA SER A 304 -9.02 16.97 -3.31
C SER A 304 -10.30 16.51 -2.58
N GLY A 305 -11.41 17.23 -2.75
CA GLY A 305 -12.71 16.88 -2.17
C GLY A 305 -13.23 17.94 -1.18
N LYS A 306 -14.32 17.62 -0.48
CA LYS A 306 -14.97 18.52 0.48
C LYS A 306 -15.29 17.79 1.77
N LEU A 307 -15.07 18.47 2.90
CA LEU A 307 -15.52 18.05 4.22
C LEU A 307 -16.28 19.20 4.87
N ASP A 308 -17.58 19.00 5.04
CA ASP A 308 -18.47 19.90 5.75
C ASP A 308 -18.82 19.25 7.09
N ALA A 309 -18.00 19.49 8.11
CA ALA A 309 -18.41 19.22 9.48
C ALA A 309 -19.16 20.47 9.93
N LEU A 310 -20.48 20.42 10.14
CA LEU A 310 -21.20 21.57 10.67
C LEU A 310 -20.56 21.89 12.04
N HIS A 311 -19.96 23.10 12.10
CA HIS A 311 -18.97 23.71 13.04
C HIS A 311 -17.53 23.91 12.58
N PHE A 312 -17.08 23.31 11.49
CA PHE A 312 -15.80 23.53 10.82
C PHE A 312 -15.95 23.44 9.30
N ALA A 313 -16.12 24.57 8.61
CA ALA A 313 -16.05 24.62 7.15
C ALA A 313 -14.59 24.75 6.70
N PHE A 314 -13.97 23.66 6.24
CA PHE A 314 -12.69 23.72 5.53
C PHE A 314 -12.94 23.94 4.04
N PHE A 315 -12.82 25.17 3.56
CA PHE A 315 -12.82 25.46 2.12
C PHE A 315 -11.40 25.43 1.56
N PHE A 316 -11.11 24.49 0.66
CA PHE A 316 -9.92 24.55 -0.18
C PHE A 316 -10.22 25.33 -1.47
N HIS A 317 -9.61 26.51 -1.60
CA HIS A 317 -9.23 27.01 -2.91
C HIS A 317 -7.83 26.46 -3.21
N THR A 318 -7.65 25.86 -4.38
CA THR A 318 -6.35 25.45 -4.90
C THR A 318 -5.47 26.70 -5.08
N ASN A 319 -4.81 27.15 -4.01
CA ASN A 319 -3.68 28.04 -4.16
C ASN A 319 -2.52 27.20 -4.67
N LYS A 320 -2.03 27.61 -5.85
CA LYS A 320 -0.74 27.21 -6.39
C LYS A 320 0.30 27.25 -5.26
N PHE A 321 0.99 26.14 -5.07
CA PHE A 321 2.26 26.16 -4.35
C PHE A 321 3.27 26.86 -5.26
N ASP A 322 3.39 28.17 -5.12
CA ASP A 322 4.60 28.86 -5.56
C ASP A 322 5.68 28.53 -4.52
N TYR A 323 6.55 27.60 -4.89
CA TYR A 323 7.83 27.39 -4.21
C TYR A 323 8.71 28.60 -4.52
N ILE A 324 9.22 29.26 -3.47
CA ILE A 324 10.42 30.12 -3.58
C ILE A 324 11.63 29.20 -3.80
#